data_AF-A0A258LZN2-F1
#
_entry.id   AF-A0A258LZN2-F1
#
_cell.length_a   1.000
_cell.length_b   1.000
_cell.length_c   1.000
_cell.angle_alpha   90.00
_cell.angle_beta   90.00
_cell.angle_gamma   90.00
#
_symmetry.space_group_name_H-M   'P 1'
#
loop_
_entity.id
_entity.type
_entity.pdbx_description
1 polymer ?
#
loop_
_entity_poly.entity_id
_entity_poly.type
_entity_poly.pdbx_seq_one_letter_code
_entity_poly.pdbx_strand_id
1 'polypeptide(L)'
;MKLKKTLLASVGALFLTGSLLSTQASAADEAYPTKPISLIVPFSAGGPTDTVARLLAVPMGKSLGQTVVVENVTGAGGTIAATKVARAKPDGYTLFIYHIGMATAPALYDKLPYDPLESFEYIG
;
A
#
# COMPACT_ATOMS: atom_id res chain seq x y z
N MET A 1 -71.86 -10.26 17.83
CA MET A 1 -71.69 -9.12 16.89
C MET A 1 -71.77 -7.83 17.71
N LYS A 2 -70.79 -6.94 17.87
CA LYS A 2 -69.55 -6.64 17.13
C LYS A 2 -68.50 -6.14 18.13
N LEU A 3 -67.40 -6.89 18.24
CA LEU A 3 -66.22 -6.63 19.06
C LEU A 3 -65.14 -5.95 18.20
N LYS A 4 -65.15 -4.63 17.97
CA LYS A 4 -64.15 -3.98 17.08
C LYS A 4 -63.80 -2.50 17.34
N LYS A 5 -63.84 -1.96 18.56
CA LYS A 5 -63.50 -0.51 18.74
C LYS A 5 -62.57 -0.11 19.89
N THR A 6 -61.95 -1.04 20.63
CA THR A 6 -61.18 -0.68 21.83
C THR A 6 -59.70 -1.07 21.81
N LEU A 7 -59.08 -1.23 20.64
CA LEU A 7 -57.70 -1.71 20.53
C LEU A 7 -56.75 -0.77 19.75
N LEU A 8 -56.96 0.55 19.82
CA LEU A 8 -56.12 1.52 19.10
C LEU A 8 -55.60 2.69 19.97
N ALA A 9 -55.50 2.51 21.29
CA ALA A 9 -55.11 3.60 22.20
C ALA A 9 -53.93 3.27 23.13
N SER A 10 -53.10 2.27 22.82
CA SER A 10 -52.00 1.87 23.72
C SER A 10 -50.70 1.44 23.04
N VAL A 11 -50.46 1.81 21.78
CA VAL A 11 -49.16 1.58 21.11
C VAL A 11 -48.21 2.79 21.24
N GLY A 12 -48.66 3.89 21.86
CA GLY A 12 -47.91 5.14 21.95
C GLY A 12 -46.81 5.24 23.01
N ALA A 13 -46.45 4.15 23.73
CA ALA A 13 -45.60 4.26 24.92
C ALA A 13 -44.45 3.24 25.00
N LEU A 14 -43.94 2.74 23.88
CA LEU A 14 -42.80 1.82 23.91
C LEU A 14 -41.80 2.03 22.75
N PHE A 15 -41.47 3.29 22.45
CA PHE A 15 -40.39 3.65 21.51
C PHE A 15 -39.31 4.55 22.15
N LEU A 16 -39.10 4.46 23.47
CA LEU A 16 -38.11 5.29 24.17
C LEU A 16 -36.92 4.55 24.82
N THR A 17 -36.77 3.24 24.61
CA THR A 17 -35.65 2.48 25.18
C THR A 17 -35.07 1.51 24.16
N GLY A 18 -34.35 2.09 23.21
CA GLY A 18 -33.60 1.37 22.18
C GLY A 18 -32.31 2.09 21.83
N SER A 19 -31.67 2.77 22.79
CA SER A 19 -30.26 3.15 22.72
C SER A 19 -29.41 1.88 22.81
N LEU A 20 -29.48 1.04 21.78
CA LEU A 20 -28.45 0.03 21.54
C LEU A 20 -27.28 0.79 20.94
N LEU A 21 -26.26 0.94 21.78
CA LEU A 21 -24.96 1.46 21.47
C LEU A 21 -24.54 1.00 20.08
N SER A 22 -24.65 1.89 19.11
CA SER A 22 -23.92 1.78 17.87
C SER A 22 -22.48 2.06 18.24
N THR A 23 -21.78 1.03 18.73
CA THR A 23 -20.33 1.02 18.81
C THR A 23 -19.86 1.19 17.38
N GLN A 24 -19.62 2.44 17.01
CA GLN A 24 -18.76 2.79 15.89
C GLN A 24 -17.44 2.13 16.24
N ALA A 25 -17.24 0.92 15.74
CA ALA A 25 -15.91 0.35 15.64
C ALA A 25 -15.19 1.30 14.69
N SER A 26 -14.51 2.30 15.26
CA SER A 26 -13.44 2.98 14.56
C SER A 26 -12.55 1.85 14.07
N ALA A 27 -12.56 1.61 12.76
CA ALA A 27 -11.48 0.87 12.14
C ALA A 27 -10.24 1.65 12.56
N ALA A 28 -9.51 1.12 13.55
CA ALA A 28 -8.20 1.64 13.84
C ALA A 28 -7.45 1.46 12.53
N ASP A 29 -7.13 2.56 11.85
CA ASP A 29 -6.16 2.53 10.78
C ASP A 29 -4.97 1.79 11.35
N GLU A 30 -4.75 0.57 10.86
CA GLU A 30 -3.71 -0.28 11.37
C GLU A 30 -2.41 0.49 11.11
N ALA A 31 -1.73 0.90 12.19
CA ALA A 31 -0.65 1.88 12.10
C ALA A 31 0.41 1.37 11.11
N TYR A 32 0.47 1.99 9.93
CA TYR A 32 1.47 1.66 8.93
C TYR A 32 2.83 2.22 9.36
N PRO A 33 3.94 1.48 9.21
CA PRO A 33 4.05 0.07 8.83
C PRO A 33 4.03 -0.90 10.02
N THR A 34 3.38 -2.07 9.87
CA THR A 34 3.31 -3.13 10.90
C THR A 34 4.31 -4.27 10.71
N LYS A 35 5.00 -4.29 9.58
CA LYS A 35 5.99 -5.31 9.19
C LYS A 35 7.13 -4.68 8.38
N PRO A 36 8.25 -5.39 8.15
CA PRO A 36 9.34 -4.90 7.32
C PRO A 36 8.89 -4.51 5.91
N ILE A 37 9.55 -3.49 5.37
CA ILE A 37 9.34 -2.98 4.01
C ILE A 37 10.46 -3.49 3.12
N SER A 38 10.14 -4.03 1.95
CA SER A 38 11.13 -4.42 0.94
C SER A 38 11.43 -3.23 0.02
N LEU A 39 12.69 -2.81 -0.04
CA LEU A 39 13.20 -1.84 -0.99
C LEU A 39 13.88 -2.57 -2.15
N ILE A 40 13.18 -2.65 -3.28
CA ILE A 40 13.65 -3.35 -4.48
C ILE A 40 14.70 -2.51 -5.20
N VAL A 41 15.86 -3.13 -5.46
CA VAL A 41 16.96 -2.57 -6.24
C VAL A 41 17.11 -3.34 -7.55
N PRO A 42 16.99 -2.68 -8.72
CA PRO A 42 17.01 -3.31 -10.05
C PRO A 42 18.40 -3.83 -10.53
N PHE A 43 19.42 -3.79 -9.67
CA PHE A 43 20.81 -4.08 -10.04
C PHE A 43 21.52 -4.89 -8.95
N SER A 44 22.70 -5.42 -9.30
CA SER A 44 23.52 -6.25 -8.43
C SER A 44 23.89 -5.53 -7.12
N ALA A 45 24.00 -6.31 -6.05
CA ALA A 45 24.49 -5.83 -4.76
C ALA A 45 25.90 -5.24 -4.89
N GLY A 46 26.18 -4.19 -4.11
CA GLY A 46 27.45 -3.45 -4.16
C GLY A 46 27.59 -2.46 -5.33
N GLY A 47 26.63 -2.42 -6.25
CA GLY A 47 26.56 -1.39 -7.29
C GLY A 47 26.08 -0.03 -6.75
N PRO A 48 26.11 1.03 -7.59
CA PRO A 48 25.81 2.39 -7.15
C PRO A 48 24.40 2.54 -6.56
N THR A 49 23.38 1.99 -7.23
CA THR A 49 21.99 2.02 -6.74
C THR A 49 21.83 1.26 -5.42
N ASP A 50 22.52 0.13 -5.26
CA ASP A 50 22.48 -0.66 -4.03
C ASP A 50 23.15 0.07 -2.86
N THR A 51 24.29 0.73 -3.10
CA THR A 51 24.95 1.56 -2.09
C THR A 51 24.01 2.66 -1.59
N VAL A 52 23.35 3.39 -2.50
CA VAL A 52 22.37 4.42 -2.12
C VAL A 52 21.19 3.81 -1.37
N ALA A 53 20.63 2.70 -1.87
CA ALA A 53 19.50 2.03 -1.21
C ALA A 53 19.81 1.64 0.23
N ARG A 54 21.00 1.09 0.50
CA ARG A 54 21.43 0.71 1.86
C ARG A 54 21.67 1.92 2.76
N LEU A 55 22.21 3.01 2.21
CA LEU A 55 22.37 4.27 2.93
C LEU A 55 21.03 4.90 3.32
N LEU A 56 20.00 4.77 2.47
CA LEU A 56 18.65 5.25 2.76
C LEU A 56 17.86 4.33 3.70
N ALA A 57 18.02 3.02 3.56
CA ALA A 57 17.26 2.03 4.33
C ALA A 57 17.42 2.21 5.85
N VAL A 58 18.60 2.60 6.32
CA VAL A 58 18.89 2.79 7.75
C VAL A 58 18.07 3.94 8.37
N PRO A 59 18.17 5.20 7.91
CA PRO A 59 17.37 6.30 8.45
C PRO A 59 15.88 6.13 8.16
N MET A 60 15.48 5.58 7.02
CA MET A 60 14.08 5.26 6.73
C MET A 60 13.51 4.31 7.77
N GLY A 61 14.22 3.21 8.05
CA GLY A 61 13.76 2.24 9.05
C GLY A 61 13.67 2.83 10.46
N LYS A 62 14.59 3.73 10.82
CA LYS A 62 14.51 4.48 12.08
C LYS A 62 13.27 5.39 12.15
N SER A 63 12.92 6.07 11.07
CA SER A 63 11.77 6.96 11.03
C SER A 63 10.44 6.20 11.00
N LEU A 64 10.41 5.06 10.31
CA LEU A 64 9.21 4.26 10.11
C LEU A 64 8.96 3.27 11.25
N GLY A 65 9.94 3.01 12.11
CA GLY A 65 9.84 2.03 13.19
C GLY A 65 9.84 0.57 12.72
N GLN A 66 10.16 0.33 11.44
CA GLN A 66 10.25 -1.00 10.84
C GLN A 66 11.52 -1.14 10.01
N THR A 67 12.03 -2.36 9.88
CA THR A 67 13.20 -2.64 9.05
C THR A 67 12.87 -2.40 7.58
N VAL A 68 13.77 -1.72 6.85
CA VAL A 68 13.76 -1.65 5.39
C VAL A 68 14.77 -2.66 4.84
N VAL A 69 14.29 -3.70 4.18
CA VAL A 69 15.09 -4.80 3.62
C VAL A 69 15.41 -4.50 2.16
N VAL A 70 16.70 -4.38 1.83
CA VAL A 70 17.15 -4.17 0.45
C VAL A 70 17.16 -5.51 -0.30
N GLU A 71 16.39 -5.61 -1.38
CA GLU A 71 16.30 -6.79 -2.25
C GLU A 71 16.81 -6.48 -3.66
N ASN A 72 17.89 -7.13 -4.08
CA ASN A 72 18.42 -6.98 -5.43
C ASN A 72 17.70 -7.93 -6.40
N VAL A 73 17.03 -7.37 -7.41
CA VAL A 73 16.38 -8.10 -8.51
C VAL A 73 17.01 -7.64 -9.81
N THR A 74 17.82 -8.49 -10.45
CA THR A 74 18.66 -8.09 -11.59
C THR A 74 18.08 -8.51 -12.93
N GLY A 75 18.59 -7.88 -14.01
CA GLY A 75 18.37 -8.30 -15.39
C GLY A 75 17.61 -7.28 -16.25
N ALA A 76 17.79 -7.39 -17.57
CA ALA A 76 17.15 -6.56 -18.60
C ALA A 76 17.22 -5.05 -18.29
N GLY A 77 18.41 -4.55 -17.93
CA GLY A 77 18.64 -3.15 -17.61
C GLY A 77 17.84 -2.63 -16.40
N GLY A 78 17.25 -3.53 -15.60
CA GLY A 78 16.40 -3.24 -14.44
C GLY A 78 14.89 -3.36 -14.70
N THR A 79 14.47 -3.60 -15.95
CA THR A 79 13.04 -3.69 -16.31
C THR A 79 12.33 -4.89 -15.66
N ILE A 80 13.04 -5.97 -15.33
CA ILE A 80 12.48 -7.12 -14.60
C ILE A 80 12.02 -6.70 -13.20
N ALA A 81 12.85 -5.93 -12.48
CA ALA A 81 12.49 -5.43 -11.16
C ALA A 81 11.34 -4.43 -11.22
N ALA A 82 11.38 -3.51 -12.18
CA ALA A 82 10.29 -2.56 -12.43
C ALA A 82 8.96 -3.28 -12.66
N THR A 83 8.97 -4.35 -13.47
CA THR A 83 7.78 -5.18 -13.73
C THR A 83 7.29 -5.90 -12.47
N LYS A 84 8.21 -6.42 -11.64
CA LYS A 84 7.87 -7.05 -10.35
C LYS A 84 7.15 -6.05 -9.44
N VAL A 85 7.66 -4.83 -9.34
CA VAL A 85 7.12 -3.78 -8.47
C VAL A 85 5.79 -3.26 -9.01
N ALA A 86 5.67 -3.00 -10.32
CA ALA A 86 4.43 -2.53 -10.94
C ALA A 86 3.25 -3.51 -10.74
N ARG A 87 3.53 -4.79 -10.47
CA ARG A 87 2.54 -5.84 -10.19
C ARG A 87 2.40 -6.17 -8.70
N ALA A 88 3.18 -5.53 -7.84
CA ALA A 88 3.10 -5.74 -6.41
C ALA A 88 1.79 -5.18 -5.84
N LYS A 89 1.43 -5.61 -4.63
CA LYS A 89 0.27 -5.02 -3.94
C LYS A 89 0.60 -3.55 -3.62
N PRO A 90 -0.30 -2.59 -3.90
CA PRO A 90 -0.09 -1.17 -3.57
C PRO A 90 -0.38 -0.92 -2.07
N ASP A 91 0.33 -1.63 -1.20
CA ASP A 91 0.15 -1.60 0.26
C ASP A 91 1.33 -0.93 1.01
N GLY A 92 2.26 -0.33 0.26
CA GLY A 92 3.44 0.38 0.79
C GLY A 92 4.60 -0.52 1.21
N TYR A 93 4.41 -1.85 1.31
CA TYR A 93 5.46 -2.75 1.78
C TYR A 93 6.47 -3.18 0.69
N THR A 94 6.19 -2.87 -0.57
CA THR A 94 7.14 -3.03 -1.68
C THR A 94 7.44 -1.67 -2.27
N LEU A 95 8.61 -1.13 -1.91
CA LEU A 95 9.14 0.11 -2.45
C LEU A 95 10.21 -0.19 -3.50
N PHE A 96 10.55 0.82 -4.29
CA PHE A 96 11.42 0.67 -5.43
C PHE A 96 12.29 1.90 -5.61
N ILE A 97 13.57 1.67 -5.87
CA ILE A 97 14.52 2.73 -6.18
C ILE A 97 15.16 2.46 -7.55
N TYR A 98 15.05 3.44 -8.43
CA TYR A 98 15.62 3.43 -9.77
C TYR A 98 16.32 4.75 -10.05
N HIS A 99 17.11 4.80 -11.11
CA HIS A 99 17.74 6.00 -11.65
C HIS A 99 17.19 6.37 -13.04
N ILE A 100 17.92 7.18 -13.81
CA ILE A 100 17.54 7.64 -15.15
C ILE A 100 17.22 6.52 -16.16
N GLY A 101 17.62 5.26 -15.89
CA GLY A 101 17.31 4.13 -16.79
C GLY A 101 15.80 3.88 -16.96
N MET A 102 14.98 4.35 -16.02
CA MET A 102 13.51 4.30 -16.15
C MET A 102 13.01 5.16 -17.31
N ALA A 103 13.66 6.31 -17.56
CA ALA A 103 13.32 7.22 -18.64
C ALA A 103 13.84 6.75 -20.00
N THR A 104 14.90 5.94 -20.02
CA THR A 104 15.47 5.41 -21.28
C THR A 104 14.81 4.11 -21.71
N ALA A 105 14.27 3.31 -20.79
CA ALA A 105 13.67 2.01 -21.10
C ALA A 105 12.59 2.03 -22.21
N PRO A 106 11.66 3.00 -22.26
CA PRO A 106 10.66 3.06 -23.33
C PRO A 106 11.26 3.20 -24.74
N ALA A 107 12.44 3.81 -24.87
CA ALA A 107 13.12 3.97 -26.15
C ALA A 107 13.98 2.74 -26.52
N LEU A 108 14.25 1.84 -25.58
CA LEU A 108 15.16 0.71 -25.75
C LEU A 108 14.43 -0.64 -25.87
N TYR A 109 13.17 -0.72 -25.46
CA TYR A 109 12.37 -1.94 -25.48
C TYR A 109 11.10 -1.74 -26.32
N ASP A 110 10.95 -2.53 -27.39
CA ASP A 110 9.75 -2.51 -28.24
C ASP A 110 8.46 -2.76 -27.46
N LYS A 111 8.54 -3.57 -26.39
CA LYS A 111 7.42 -3.91 -25.51
C LYS A 111 7.87 -3.84 -24.06
N LEU A 112 7.52 -2.75 -23.40
CA LEU A 112 7.72 -2.57 -21.97
C LEU A 112 6.46 -3.03 -21.22
N PRO A 113 6.56 -3.95 -20.23
CA PRO A 113 5.40 -4.50 -19.52
C PRO A 113 4.91 -3.62 -18.35
N TYR A 114 5.34 -2.36 -18.31
CA TYR A 114 4.92 -1.32 -17.38
C TYR A 114 5.00 0.05 -18.07
N ASP A 115 4.22 1.00 -17.58
CA ASP A 115 4.30 2.41 -17.93
C ASP A 115 5.10 3.16 -16.84
N PRO A 116 6.23 3.81 -17.15
CA PRO A 116 7.03 4.50 -16.14
C PRO A 116 6.27 5.60 -15.40
N LEU A 117 5.29 6.26 -16.01
CA LEU A 117 4.54 7.36 -15.41
C LEU A 117 3.32 6.87 -14.64
N GLU A 118 2.61 5.88 -15.17
CA GLU A 118 1.30 5.46 -14.63
C GLU A 118 1.37 4.20 -13.75
N SER A 119 2.45 3.41 -13.83
CA SER A 119 2.54 2.14 -13.07
C SER A 119 3.09 2.28 -11.65
N PHE A 120 3.46 3.48 -11.23
CA PHE A 120 4.10 3.72 -9.93
C PHE A 120 3.56 4.98 -9.29
N GLU A 121 3.36 4.92 -7.97
CA GLU A 121 3.20 6.12 -7.15
C GLU A 121 4.60 6.64 -6.76
N TYR A 122 4.87 7.90 -7.11
CA TYR A 122 6.16 8.52 -6.81
C TYR A 122 6.21 8.99 -5.36
N ILE A 123 7.34 8.73 -4.70
CA ILE A 123 7.56 9.12 -3.31
C ILE A 123 8.39 10.39 -3.28
N GLY A 124 7.74 11.52 -2.96
CA GLY A 124 8.36 12.84 -2.87
C GLY A 124 7.43 13.95 -3.32
#